data_AF-A0A7S2T959-F1
#
_entry.id   AF-A0A7S2T959-F1
#
_cell.length_a   1.000
_cell.length_b   1.000
_cell.length_c   1.000
_cell.angle_alpha   90.00
_cell.angle_beta   90.00
_cell.angle_gamma   90.00
#
_symmetry.space_group_name_H-M   'P 1'
#
loop_
_entity.id
_entity.type
_entity.pdbx_description
1 polymer ?
#
loop_
_entity_poly.entity_id
_entity_poly.type
_entity_poly.pdbx_seq_one_letter_code
_entity_poly.pdbx_strand_id
1 'polypeptide(L)'
;GTAMFGEKYGETVRVVDVVSGEGKSASMELCGGTHVERTQEIRGLKIVSESGIASGIRRIEAVAGDRVMDYLGATDDIVKTLSSQLKTKREEIVPRITTLMGDLRASQAAVAKL
;
A
#
# COMPACT_ATOMS: atom_id res chain seq x y z
N GLY A 1 -35.55 7.73 0.32
CA GLY A 1 -34.99 9.05 -0.02
C GLY A 1 -33.56 8.88 -0.50
N THR A 2 -33.03 9.81 -1.29
CA THR A 2 -31.61 9.77 -1.70
C THR A 2 -30.75 10.25 -0.53
N ALA A 3 -29.89 9.37 0.00
CA ALA A 3 -28.96 9.72 1.08
C ALA A 3 -27.54 9.98 0.53
N MET A 4 -26.58 10.27 1.41
CA MET A 4 -25.24 10.87 1.24
C MET A 4 -24.36 10.47 0.04
N PHE A 5 -24.73 9.49 -0.79
CA PHE A 5 -23.97 9.03 -1.95
C PHE A 5 -24.79 8.87 -3.24
N GLY A 6 -25.99 9.46 -3.33
CA GLY A 6 -26.77 9.47 -4.59
C GLY A 6 -27.51 8.17 -4.90
N GLU A 7 -27.38 7.15 -4.05
CA GLU A 7 -28.07 5.87 -4.20
C GLU A 7 -29.48 5.87 -3.60
N LYS A 8 -30.36 5.02 -4.14
CA LYS A 8 -31.70 4.80 -3.59
C LYS A 8 -31.62 3.78 -2.46
N TYR A 9 -31.90 4.22 -1.24
CA TYR A 9 -31.93 3.37 -0.06
C TYR A 9 -33.36 2.99 0.33
N GLY A 10 -33.51 1.85 1.01
CA GLY A 10 -34.77 1.43 1.64
C GLY A 10 -35.20 2.38 2.78
N GLU A 11 -36.34 2.10 3.40
CA GLU A 11 -36.87 2.94 4.48
C GLU A 11 -36.00 2.93 5.75
N THR A 12 -35.30 1.82 6.02
CA THR A 12 -34.35 1.67 7.13
C THR A 12 -33.01 1.23 6.58
N VAL A 13 -31.93 1.86 7.07
CA VAL A 13 -30.54 1.55 6.71
C VAL A 13 -29.69 1.37 7.97
N ARG A 14 -28.63 0.57 7.86
CA ARG A 14 -27.60 0.47 8.90
C ARG A 14 -26.51 1.49 8.62
N VAL A 15 -26.20 2.30 9.63
CA VAL A 15 -25.09 3.25 9.63
C VAL A 15 -23.99 2.71 10.54
N VAL A 16 -22.75 2.87 10.12
CA VAL A 16 -21.56 2.60 10.92
C VAL A 16 -20.82 3.92 11.09
N ASP A 17 -20.58 4.31 12.34
CA ASP A 17 -19.82 5.50 12.70
C ASP A 17 -18.50 5.07 13.35
N VAL A 18 -17.40 5.45 12.71
CA VAL A 18 -16.05 5.26 13.22
C VAL A 18 -15.68 6.49 14.03
N VAL A 19 -15.62 6.32 15.35
CA VAL A 19 -15.32 7.40 16.30
C VAL A 19 -13.81 7.48 16.55
N SER A 20 -13.27 8.70 16.54
CA SER A 20 -11.86 8.95 16.86
C SER A 20 -11.56 8.75 18.35
N GLY A 21 -10.28 8.72 18.70
CA GLY A 21 -9.84 8.65 20.10
C GLY A 21 -10.29 9.85 20.96
N GLU A 22 -10.74 10.94 20.35
CA GLU A 22 -11.31 12.12 21.03
C GLU A 22 -12.83 12.00 21.26
N GLY A 23 -13.45 10.88 20.87
CA GLY A 23 -14.89 10.67 20.99
C GLY A 23 -15.71 11.39 19.92
N LYS A 24 -15.10 11.87 18.82
CA LYS A 24 -15.79 12.54 17.70
C LYS A 24 -15.95 11.60 16.52
N SER A 25 -17.05 11.70 15.77
CA SER A 25 -17.20 10.98 14.50
C SER A 25 -16.07 11.36 13.54
N ALA A 26 -15.31 10.36 13.09
CA ALA A 26 -14.22 10.53 12.15
C ALA A 26 -14.64 10.14 10.73
N SER A 27 -15.49 9.11 10.61
CA SER A 27 -16.03 8.64 9.34
C SER A 27 -17.36 7.94 9.60
N MET A 28 -18.36 8.21 8.77
CA MET A 28 -19.68 7.62 8.88
C MET A 28 -20.12 7.09 7.53
N GLU A 29 -20.55 5.84 7.50
CA GLU A 29 -20.89 5.12 6.26
C GLU A 29 -22.16 4.28 6.42
N LEU A 30 -22.85 4.07 5.32
CA LEU A 30 -23.93 3.09 5.19
C LEU A 30 -23.33 1.73 4.85
N CYS A 31 -23.13 0.87 5.85
CA CYS A 31 -22.52 -0.44 5.64
C CYS A 31 -23.34 -1.59 6.27
N GLY A 32 -23.63 -2.61 5.46
CA GLY A 32 -24.31 -3.85 5.88
C GLY A 32 -23.37 -5.00 6.22
N GLY A 33 -22.05 -4.80 6.12
CA GLY A 33 -21.04 -5.83 6.38
C GLY A 33 -20.75 -6.05 7.86
N THR A 34 -19.84 -6.99 8.14
CA THR A 34 -19.30 -7.23 9.48
C THR A 34 -18.22 -6.22 9.82
N HIS A 35 -18.18 -5.78 11.07
CA HIS A 35 -17.18 -4.85 11.57
C HIS A 35 -16.57 -5.37 12.86
N VAL A 36 -15.33 -4.96 13.13
CA VAL A 36 -14.73 -5.07 14.45
C VAL A 36 -15.43 -4.12 15.42
N GLU A 37 -15.34 -4.40 16.72
CA GLU A 37 -15.93 -3.53 17.74
C GLU A 37 -15.11 -2.25 17.91
N ARG A 38 -13.78 -2.34 17.80
CA ARG A 38 -12.85 -1.20 17.95
C ARG A 38 -11.79 -1.23 16.85
N THR A 39 -11.44 -0.05 16.33
CA THR A 39 -10.46 0.10 15.23
C THR A 39 -9.09 -0.49 15.54
N GLN A 40 -8.67 -0.52 16.81
CA GLN A 40 -7.43 -1.15 17.25
C GLN A 40 -7.35 -2.65 16.93
N GLU A 41 -8.49 -3.33 16.76
CA GLU A 41 -8.54 -4.75 16.39
C GLU A 41 -8.09 -4.98 14.93
N ILE A 42 -8.18 -3.95 14.08
CA ILE A 42 -7.64 -3.97 12.71
C ILE A 42 -6.11 -3.98 12.73
N ARG A 43 -5.48 -3.49 13.80
CA ARG A 43 -4.01 -3.45 14.00
C ARG A 43 -3.31 -2.64 12.91
N GLY A 44 -2.46 -3.28 12.10
CA GLY A 44 -1.69 -2.63 11.06
C GLY A 44 -2.53 -2.31 9.84
N LEU A 45 -2.16 -1.25 9.13
CA LEU A 45 -2.64 -0.92 7.80
C LEU A 45 -1.44 -0.51 6.95
N LYS A 46 -1.25 -1.14 5.79
CA LYS A 46 -0.21 -0.80 4.83
C LYS A 46 -0.84 -0.48 3.49
N ILE A 47 -0.63 0.74 3.01
CA ILE A 47 -0.91 1.10 1.62
C ILE A 47 0.16 0.42 0.74
N VAL A 48 -0.30 -0.37 -0.21
CA VAL A 48 0.50 -1.13 -1.18
C VAL A 48 0.73 -0.29 -2.42
N SER A 49 -0.33 0.33 -2.94
CA SER A 49 -0.27 1.12 -4.15
C SER A 49 -1.27 2.27 -4.12
N GLU A 50 -0.97 3.32 -4.87
CA GLU A 50 -1.89 4.38 -5.19
C GLU A 50 -1.79 4.69 -6.70
N SER A 51 -2.92 4.81 -7.39
CA SER A 51 -2.96 5.14 -8.82
C SER A 51 -4.13 6.04 -9.18
N GLY A 52 -3.96 6.89 -10.20
CA GLY A 52 -5.04 7.73 -10.74
C GLY A 52 -5.96 6.93 -11.67
N ILE A 53 -7.27 7.06 -11.51
CA ILE A 53 -8.27 6.40 -12.38
C ILE A 53 -8.93 7.40 -13.34
N ALA A 54 -9.22 8.62 -12.84
CA ALA A 54 -9.85 9.70 -13.61
C ALA A 54 -9.52 11.05 -12.96
N SER A 55 -9.97 12.15 -13.57
CA SER A 55 -9.81 13.49 -12.99
C SER A 55 -10.43 13.54 -11.58
N GLY A 56 -9.59 13.81 -10.57
CA GLY A 56 -10.01 13.85 -9.17
C GLY A 56 -10.26 12.49 -8.50
N ILE A 57 -10.02 11.36 -9.17
CA ILE A 57 -10.30 10.01 -8.64
C ILE A 57 -9.01 9.19 -8.54
N ARG A 58 -8.78 8.59 -7.36
CA ARG A 58 -7.61 7.76 -7.06
C ARG A 58 -8.03 6.39 -6.52
N ARG A 59 -7.33 5.33 -6.93
CA ARG A 59 -7.39 4.00 -6.32
C ARG A 59 -6.31 3.89 -5.25
N ILE A 60 -6.70 3.43 -4.07
CA ILE A 60 -5.76 3.06 -3.00
C ILE A 60 -5.94 1.57 -2.76
N GLU A 61 -4.85 0.81 -2.85
CA GLU A 61 -4.82 -0.60 -2.47
C GLU A 61 -4.06 -0.75 -1.15
N ALA A 62 -4.65 -1.45 -0.20
CA ALA A 62 -4.07 -1.62 1.12
C ALA A 62 -4.33 -3.01 1.69
N VAL A 63 -3.44 -3.45 2.58
CA VAL A 63 -3.58 -4.67 3.39
C VAL A 63 -3.67 -4.24 4.86
N ALA A 64 -4.50 -4.96 5.63
CA ALA A 64 -4.72 -4.70 7.04
C ALA A 64 -4.58 -5.97 7.90
N GLY A 65 -4.54 -5.80 9.22
CA GLY A 65 -4.45 -6.92 10.16
C GLY A 65 -3.10 -7.61 10.14
N ASP A 66 -3.10 -8.88 10.54
CA ASP A 66 -1.87 -9.67 10.64
C ASP A 66 -1.18 -9.89 9.28
N ARG A 67 -1.93 -9.77 8.18
CA ARG A 67 -1.40 -9.86 6.80
C ARG A 67 -0.43 -8.74 6.44
N VAL A 68 -0.43 -7.64 7.21
CA VAL A 68 0.59 -6.59 7.06
C VAL A 68 1.98 -7.14 7.32
N MET A 69 2.13 -8.01 8.33
CA MET A 69 3.44 -8.59 8.66
C MET A 69 3.93 -9.54 7.57
N ASP A 70 3.03 -10.34 6.99
CA ASP A 70 3.36 -11.21 5.85
C ASP A 70 3.84 -10.38 4.64
N TYR A 71 3.14 -9.28 4.34
CA TYR A 71 3.52 -8.37 3.25
C TYR A 71 4.90 -7.73 3.47
N LEU A 72 5.16 -7.27 4.70
CA LEU A 72 6.45 -6.67 5.06
C LEU A 72 7.58 -7.71 5.07
N GLY A 73 7.30 -8.92 5.56
CA GLY A 73 8.25 -10.03 5.57
C GLY A 73 8.68 -10.42 4.16
N ALA A 74 7.73 -10.56 3.22
CA ALA A 74 8.04 -10.84 1.81
C ALA A 74 8.92 -9.74 1.18
N THR A 75 8.68 -8.47 1.53
CA THR A 75 9.51 -7.34 1.07
C THR A 75 10.92 -7.42 1.65
N ASP A 76 11.06 -7.73 2.94
CA ASP A 76 12.35 -7.88 3.61
C ASP A 76 13.18 -9.03 3.04
N ASP A 77 12.55 -10.17 2.71
CA ASP A 77 13.22 -11.31 2.10
C ASP A 77 13.80 -10.98 0.70
N ILE A 78 13.08 -10.18 -0.09
CA ILE A 78 13.58 -9.66 -1.37
C ILE A 78 14.82 -8.79 -1.12
N VAL A 79 14.75 -7.85 -0.17
CA VAL A 79 15.87 -6.94 0.15
C VAL A 79 17.09 -7.71 0.66
N LYS A 80 16.90 -8.73 1.51
CA LYS A 80 17.97 -9.62 1.98
C LYS A 80 18.62 -10.37 0.82
N THR A 81 17.81 -10.92 -0.08
CA THR A 81 18.29 -11.63 -1.26
C THR A 81 19.14 -10.71 -2.15
N LEU A 82 18.65 -9.50 -2.43
CA LEU A 82 19.37 -8.50 -3.21
C LEU A 82 20.69 -8.08 -2.53
N SER A 83 20.66 -7.82 -1.22
CA SER A 83 21.87 -7.49 -0.44
C SER A 83 22.93 -8.58 -0.57
N SER A 84 22.53 -9.84 -0.44
CA SER A 84 23.42 -11.01 -0.56
C SER A 84 24.01 -11.14 -1.96
N GLN A 85 23.18 -11.05 -3.01
CA GLN A 85 23.62 -11.20 -4.39
C GLN A 85 24.56 -10.06 -4.83
N LEU A 86 24.25 -8.83 -4.42
CA LEU A 86 25.03 -7.65 -4.74
C LEU A 86 26.24 -7.46 -3.81
N LYS A 87 26.34 -8.27 -2.75
CA LYS A 87 27.36 -8.19 -1.69
C LYS A 87 27.44 -6.78 -1.10
N THR A 88 26.29 -6.22 -0.78
CA THR A 88 26.16 -4.85 -0.30
C THR A 88 25.14 -4.76 0.83
N LYS A 89 25.16 -3.65 1.58
CA LYS A 89 24.16 -3.39 2.63
C LYS A 89 22.84 -2.97 2.00
N ARG A 90 21.73 -3.09 2.74
CA ARG A 90 20.38 -2.76 2.25
C ARG A 90 20.28 -1.33 1.71
N GLU A 91 20.91 -0.38 2.41
CA GLU A 91 20.95 1.03 2.05
C GLU A 91 21.79 1.32 0.79
N GLU A 92 22.69 0.40 0.45
CA GLU A 92 23.60 0.50 -0.69
C GLU A 92 23.13 -0.28 -1.93
N ILE A 93 21.96 -0.96 -1.87
CA ILE A 93 21.42 -1.71 -3.01
C ILE A 93 21.21 -0.80 -4.21
N VAL A 94 20.52 0.34 -4.02
CA VAL A 94 20.19 1.26 -5.12
C VAL A 94 21.45 1.91 -5.72
N PRO A 95 22.40 2.45 -4.92
CA PRO A 95 23.69 2.90 -5.44
C PRO A 95 24.42 1.81 -6.23
N ARG A 96 24.50 0.58 -5.69
CA ARG A 96 25.21 -0.53 -6.33
C ARG A 96 24.59 -0.92 -7.67
N ILE A 97 23.26 -0.99 -7.76
CA ILE A 97 22.55 -1.25 -9.02
C ILE A 97 22.83 -0.13 -10.04
N THR A 98 22.80 1.13 -9.60
CA THR A 98 23.06 2.29 -10.47
C THR A 98 24.44 2.22 -11.09
N THR A 99 25.48 1.91 -10.30
CA THR A 99 26.84 1.70 -10.81
C THR A 99 26.90 0.54 -11.80
N LEU A 100 26.35 -0.62 -11.45
CA LEU A 100 26.36 -1.80 -12.32
C LEU A 100 25.67 -1.55 -13.67
N MET A 101 24.56 -0.80 -13.68
CA MET A 101 23.88 -0.41 -14.92
C MET A 101 24.72 0.55 -15.77
N GLY A 102 25.47 1.45 -15.13
CA GLY A 102 26.42 2.34 -15.81
C GLY A 102 27.56 1.56 -16.46
N ASP A 103 28.19 0.67 -15.71
CA ASP A 103 29.29 -0.18 -16.18
C ASP A 103 28.84 -1.09 -17.33
N LEU A 104 27.63 -1.65 -17.25
CA LEU A 104 27.05 -2.49 -18.30
C LEU A 104 26.90 -1.71 -19.63
N ARG A 105 26.37 -0.48 -19.58
CA ARG A 105 26.23 0.36 -20.78
C ARG A 105 27.58 0.73 -21.37
N ALA A 106 28.55 1.07 -20.53
CA ALA A 106 29.90 1.41 -20.97
C ALA A 106 30.59 0.20 -21.63
N SER A 107 30.47 -0.98 -21.04
CA SER A 107 31.01 -2.23 -21.58
C SER A 107 30.39 -2.57 -22.94
N GLN A 108 29.07 -2.48 -23.07
CA GLN A 108 28.36 -2.71 -24.34
C GLN A 108 28.81 -1.73 -25.44
N ALA A 109 28.98 -0.45 -25.11
CA ALA A 109 29.48 0.55 -26.04
C ALA A 109 30.92 0.31 -26.49
N ALA A 110 31.76 -0.28 -25.63
CA ALA A 110 33.12 -0.65 -25.98
C ALA A 110 33.16 -1.85 -26.94
N VAL A 111 32.35 -2.88 -26.68
CA VAL A 111 32.25 -4.07 -27.54
C VAL A 111 31.73 -3.70 -28.93
N ALA A 112 30.77 -2.79 -29.05
CA ALA A 112 30.22 -2.36 -30.34
C ALA A 112 31.22 -1.56 -31.23
N LYS A 113 32.38 -1.18 -30.69
CA LYS A 113 33.44 -0.47 -31.42
C LYS A 113 34.60 -1.39 -31.86
N LEU A 114 34.54 -2.67 -31.50
CA LEU A 114 35.45 -3.72 -31.98
C LEU A 114 34.90 -4.34 -33.27
#